data_AF-A0A838X8K5-F1
#
_entry.id   AF-A0A838X8K5-F1
#
_cell.length_a   1.000
_cell.length_b   1.000
_cell.length_c   1.000
_cell.angle_alpha   90.00
_cell.angle_beta   90.00
_cell.angle_gamma   90.00
#
_symmetry.space_group_name_H-M   'P 1'
#
loop_
_entity.id
_entity.type
_entity.pdbx_description
1 polymer ?
#
loop_
_entity_poly.entity_id
_entity_poly.type
_entity_poly.pdbx_seq_one_letter_code
_entity_poly.pdbx_strand_id
1 'polypeptide(L)' 'MGRGRAKAKQTKVARDLKYRTLDTDFNDLERELHGESGDPIPDQYVDLAKKLGDPAAS' A
#
# COMPACT_ATOMS: atom_id res chain seq x y z
N MET A 1 1.15 -29.43 27.63
CA MET A 1 2.17 -29.79 26.61
C MET A 1 1.94 -29.19 25.21
N GLY A 2 1.11 -28.14 25.02
CA GLY A 2 0.83 -27.57 23.67
C GLY A 2 1.33 -26.14 23.39
N ARG A 3 1.64 -25.36 24.44
CA ARG A 3 1.92 -23.92 24.29
C ARG A 3 3.25 -23.63 23.58
N GLY A 4 4.30 -24.41 23.83
CA GLY A 4 5.62 -24.21 23.20
C GLY A 4 5.59 -24.39 21.67
N ARG A 5 4.84 -25.39 21.19
CA ARG A 5 4.68 -25.63 19.74
C ARG A 5 3.89 -24.53 19.06
N ALA A 6 2.81 -24.06 19.68
CA ALA A 6 2.04 -22.92 19.18
C ALA A 6 2.90 -21.64 19.13
N LYS A 7 3.64 -21.35 20.21
CA LYS A 7 4.56 -20.20 20.26
C LYS A 7 5.65 -20.27 19.18
N ALA A 8 6.21 -21.45 18.95
CA ALA A 8 7.21 -21.65 17.89
C ALA A 8 6.60 -21.40 16.49
N LYS A 9 5.40 -21.94 16.21
CA LYS A 9 4.69 -21.68 14.95
C LYS A 9 4.41 -20.20 14.75
N GLN A 10 3.92 -19.51 15.78
CA GLN A 10 3.62 -18.08 15.70
C GLN A 10 4.88 -17.23 15.49
N THR A 11 5.98 -17.57 16.17
CA THR A 11 7.26 -16.87 15.99
C THR A 11 7.80 -17.04 14.57
N LYS A 12 7.62 -18.24 13.98
CA LYS A 12 7.97 -18.48 12.58
C LYS A 12 7.13 -17.61 11.65
N VAL A 13 5.80 -17.67 11.75
CA VAL A 13 4.89 -16.86 10.92
C VAL A 13 5.18 -15.36 11.05
N ALA A 14 5.41 -14.87 12.27
CA ALA A 14 5.73 -13.47 12.49
C ALA A 14 7.08 -13.07 11.85
N ARG A 15 8.09 -13.94 11.86
CA ARG A 15 9.35 -13.69 11.18
C ARG A 15 9.15 -13.66 9.67
N ASP A 16 8.45 -14.65 9.13
CA ASP A 16 8.17 -14.73 7.70
C ASP A 16 7.38 -13.50 7.23
N LEU A 17 6.43 -13.00 8.03
CA LEU A 17 5.67 -11.78 7.73
C LEU A 17 6.54 -10.52 7.81
N LYS A 18 7.46 -10.42 8.78
CA LYS A 18 8.31 -9.24 8.98
C LYS A 18 9.41 -9.10 7.94
N TYR A 19 9.96 -10.22 7.50
CA TYR A 19 11.15 -10.26 6.65
C TYR A 19 10.89 -10.84 5.27
N ARG A 20 9.62 -11.12 4.90
CA ARG A 20 9.30 -11.38 3.50
C ARG A 20 9.57 -10.13 2.68
N THR A 21 10.31 -10.32 1.60
CA THR A 21 10.31 -9.37 0.49
C THR A 21 9.04 -9.61 -0.32
N LEU A 22 8.30 -8.55 -0.59
CA LEU A 22 7.19 -8.59 -1.52
C LEU A 22 7.75 -8.20 -2.89
N ASP A 23 7.69 -9.12 -3.85
CA ASP A 23 7.85 -8.75 -5.25
C ASP A 23 6.50 -8.25 -5.74
N THR A 24 6.37 -6.93 -5.78
CA THR A 24 5.19 -6.26 -6.34
C THR A 24 5.35 -6.19 -7.85
N ASP A 25 4.35 -6.64 -8.61
CA ASP A 25 4.33 -6.44 -10.05
C ASP A 25 3.97 -4.99 -10.36
N PHE A 26 4.98 -4.21 -10.75
CA PHE A 26 4.81 -2.81 -11.09
C PHE A 26 4.02 -2.61 -12.38
N ASN A 27 4.06 -3.55 -13.33
CA ASN A 27 3.30 -3.43 -14.58
C ASN A 27 1.79 -3.55 -14.32
N ASP A 28 1.42 -4.42 -13.38
CA ASP A 28 0.03 -4.57 -12.95
C ASP A 28 -0.45 -3.33 -12.19
N LEU A 29 0.38 -2.78 -11.31
CA LEU A 29 0.09 -1.55 -10.58
C LEU A 29 -0.07 -0.33 -11.50
N GLU A 30 0.83 -0.16 -12.48
CA GLU A 30 0.74 0.92 -13.46
C GLU A 30 -0.57 0.85 -14.25
N ARG A 31 -0.97 -0.34 -14.68
CA ARG A 31 -2.23 -0.55 -15.41
C ARG A 31 -3.45 -0.20 -14.54
N GLU A 32 -3.43 -0.54 -13.26
CA GLU A 32 -4.50 -0.16 -12.32
C GLU A 32 -4.54 1.36 -12.12
N LEU A 33 -3.39 2.00 -11.94
CA LEU A 33 -3.30 3.44 -11.70
C LEU A 33 -3.68 4.28 -12.93
N HIS A 34 -3.39 3.78 -14.13
CA HIS A 34 -3.82 4.39 -15.39
C HIS A 34 -5.26 4.04 -15.77
N GLY A 35 -5.86 3.03 -15.12
CA GLY A 35 -7.27 2.68 -15.25
C GLY A 35 -8.15 3.77 -14.63
N GLU A 36 -9.16 4.20 -15.39
CA GLU A 36 -10.15 5.24 -15.11
C GLU A 36 -10.17 5.78 -13.66
N SER A 37 -9.41 6.86 -13.44
CA SER A 37 -9.36 7.63 -12.20
C SER A 37 -10.63 8.48 -12.04
N GLY A 38 -11.76 7.82 -11.83
CA GLY A 38 -13.08 8.43 -11.61
C GLY A 38 -13.45 8.61 -10.14
N ASP A 39 -12.61 8.13 -9.21
CA ASP A 39 -12.90 8.23 -7.79
C ASP A 39 -12.79 9.69 -7.31
N PRO A 40 -13.80 10.20 -6.59
CA PRO A 40 -13.75 11.54 -6.04
C PRO A 40 -12.60 11.65 -5.05
N ILE A 41 -11.79 12.70 -5.23
CA ILE A 41 -10.68 13.02 -4.32
C ILE A 41 -11.27 13.25 -2.92
N PRO A 42 -10.80 12.54 -1.86
CA PRO A 42 -11.30 12.76 -0.52
C PRO A 42 -11.09 14.20 -0.04
N ASP A 43 -12.04 14.76 0.73
CA ASP A 43 -12.04 16.15 1.19
C ASP A 43 -10.71 16.60 1.83
N GLN A 44 -10.04 15.68 2.53
CA GLN A 44 -8.74 15.91 3.18
C GLN A 44 -7.61 16.27 2.21
N TYR A 45 -7.75 15.90 0.93
CA TYR A 45 -6.75 16.10 -0.11
C TYR A 45 -7.18 17.14 -1.16
N VAL A 46 -8.37 17.74 -1.03
CA VAL A 46 -8.88 18.72 -1.99
C VAL A 46 -7.96 19.93 -2.12
N ASP A 47 -7.45 20.44 -1.00
CA ASP A 47 -6.55 21.61 -1.03
C ASP A 47 -5.17 21.27 -1.61
N LEU A 48 -4.70 20.03 -1.43
CA LEU A 48 -3.47 19.54 -2.04
C LEU A 48 -3.64 19.35 -3.56
N ALA A 49 -4.78 18.82 -3.99
CA ALA A 49 -5.12 18.65 -5.39
C ALA A 49 -5.20 20.00 -6.13
N LYS A 50 -5.82 21.03 -5.50
CA LYS A 50 -5.81 22.40 -6.02
C LYS A 50 -4.39 22.93 -6.20
N LYS A 51 -3.53 22.79 -5.18
CA LYS A 51 -2.13 23.27 -5.22
C LYS A 51 -1.31 22.61 -6.33
N LEU A 52 -1.53 21.33 -6.62
CA LEU A 52 -0.81 20.60 -7.67
C LEU A 52 -1.37 20.87 -9.08
N GLY A 53 -2.67 21.16 -9.19
CA GLY A 53 -3.33 21.51 -10.45
C GLY A 53 -3.14 22.95 -10.88
N ASP A 54 -2.71 23.84 -9.97
CA ASP A 54 -2.45 25.25 -10.30
C ASP A 54 -1.18 25.40 -11.15
N PRO A 55 -1.28 25.82 -12.43
CA PRO A 55 -0.12 25.95 -13.33
C PRO A 55 0.84 27.07 -12.93
N ALA A 56 0.46 27.92 -11.97
CA ALA A 56 1.28 29.01 -11.43
C ALA A 56 2.17 28.57 -10.25
N ALA A 57 2.03 27.32 -9.77
CA ALA A 57 2.79 26.77 -8.65
C ALA A 57 4.04 25.96 -9.09
N SER A 58 4.32 25.86 -10.39
CA SER A 58 5.50 25.19 -10.97
C SER A 58 6.60 26.15 -11.41
#